data_AF-A0A3M1PRL4-F1
#
_entry.id   AF-A0A3M1PRL4-F1
#
_cell.length_a   1.000
_cell.length_b   1.000
_cell.length_c   1.000
_cell.angle_alpha   90.00
_cell.angle_beta   90.00
_cell.angle_gamma   90.00
#
_symmetry.space_group_name_H-M   'P 1'
#
loop_
_entity.id
_entity.type
_entity.pdbx_description
1 polymer ?
#
loop_
_entity_poly.entity_id
_entity_poly.type
_entity_poly.pdbx_seq_one_letter_code
_entity_poly.pdbx_strand_id
1 'polypeptide(L)'
;MWKSRSIAARRPGVVRLLMGCAAGSALIFVFGVAGPYLNLNFVAGKETPLLLALQAGFVVFIPATVLKVVAGAVISARLVAALGASS
;
A
#
# COMPACT_ATOMS: atom_id res chain seq x y z
N MET A 1 -32.39 -19.74 -4.22
CA MET A 1 -31.25 -20.66 -4.08
C MET A 1 -29.95 -19.93 -4.45
N TRP A 2 -29.29 -19.29 -3.49
CA TRP A 2 -27.98 -18.65 -3.70
C TRP A 2 -26.92 -19.71 -3.44
N LYS A 3 -26.33 -20.27 -4.50
CA LYS A 3 -25.24 -21.24 -4.40
C LYS A 3 -23.99 -20.49 -3.94
N SER A 4 -23.75 -20.47 -2.63
CA SER A 4 -22.51 -19.94 -2.05
C SER A 4 -21.34 -20.70 -2.65
N ARG A 5 -20.65 -20.06 -3.61
CA ARG A 5 -19.38 -20.58 -4.12
C ARG A 5 -18.37 -20.39 -2.99
N SER A 6 -18.20 -21.44 -2.19
CA SER A 6 -17.04 -21.58 -1.33
C SER A 6 -15.81 -21.70 -2.24
N ILE A 7 -15.27 -20.56 -2.65
CA ILE A 7 -13.89 -20.49 -3.13
C ILE A 7 -13.09 -21.03 -1.96
N ALA A 8 -12.54 -22.24 -2.08
CA ALA A 8 -11.59 -22.78 -1.12
C ALA A 8 -10.43 -21.78 -1.06
N ALA A 9 -10.49 -20.86 -0.09
CA ALA A 9 -9.55 -19.77 0.02
C ALA A 9 -8.23 -20.37 0.49
N ARG A 10 -7.37 -20.74 -0.47
CA ARG A 10 -6.00 -21.12 -0.17
C ARG A 10 -5.39 -19.98 0.65
N ARG A 11 -4.89 -20.31 1.84
CA ARG A 11 -4.21 -19.36 2.71
C ARG A 11 -3.12 -18.67 1.88
N PRO A 12 -3.19 -17.34 1.67
CA PRO A 12 -2.19 -16.65 0.88
C PRO A 12 -0.84 -16.79 1.59
N GLY A 13 0.19 -17.21 0.84
CA GLY A 13 1.55 -17.25 1.37
C GLY A 13 2.03 -15.85 1.76
N VAL A 14 2.99 -15.79 2.70
CA VAL A 14 3.56 -14.53 3.21
C VAL A 14 4.06 -13.62 2.09
N VAL A 15 4.65 -14.20 1.04
CA VAL A 15 5.11 -13.46 -0.15
C VAL A 15 3.95 -12.75 -0.86
N ARG A 16 2.77 -13.39 -0.98
CA ARG A 16 1.59 -12.80 -1.61
C ARG A 16 1.01 -11.66 -0.77
N LEU A 17 1.06 -11.79 0.56
CA LEU A 17 0.66 -10.71 1.48
C LEU A 17 1.61 -9.51 1.38
N LEU A 18 2.93 -9.76 1.38
CA LEU A 18 3.95 -8.71 1.20
C LEU A 18 3.79 -7.99 -0.14
N MET A 19 3.60 -8.73 -1.24
CA MET A 19 3.36 -8.11 -2.55
C MET A 19 2.07 -7.30 -2.60
N GLY A 20 1.01 -7.75 -1.92
CA GLY A 20 -0.23 -6.97 -1.78
C GLY A 20 -0.01 -5.66 -1.04
N CYS A 21 0.70 -5.69 0.09
CA CYS A 21 1.06 -4.49 0.84
C CYS A 21 1.95 -3.55 0.01
N ALA A 22 2.95 -4.08 -0.70
CA ALA A 22 3.83 -3.28 -1.55
C ALA A 22 3.07 -2.62 -2.71
N ALA A 23 2.15 -3.32 -3.36
CA ALA A 23 1.33 -2.77 -4.43
C ALA A 23 0.41 -1.63 -3.94
N GLY A 24 -0.21 -1.80 -2.77
CA GLY A 24 -0.98 -0.73 -2.13
C GLY A 24 -0.13 0.49 -1.81
N SER A 25 1.08 0.28 -1.25
CA SER A 25 2.02 1.37 -0.98
C SER A 25 2.49 2.10 -2.24
N ALA A 26 2.71 1.37 -3.34
CA ALA A 26 3.10 1.97 -4.61
C ALA A 26 2.01 2.93 -5.14
N LEU A 27 0.73 2.57 -5.03
CA LEU A 27 -0.37 3.45 -5.40
C LEU A 27 -0.42 4.70 -4.53
N ILE A 28 -0.26 4.55 -3.21
CA ILE A 28 -0.21 5.69 -2.28
C ILE A 28 0.90 6.66 -2.69
N PHE A 29 2.05 6.15 -3.11
CA PHE A 29 3.16 6.98 -3.58
C PHE A 29 2.88 7.71 -4.88
N VAL A 30 2.24 7.06 -5.85
CA VAL A 30 1.85 7.72 -7.11
C VAL A 30 0.95 8.92 -6.82
N PHE A 31 -0.09 8.74 -6.00
CA PHE A 31 -0.98 9.84 -5.64
C PHE A 31 -0.33 10.86 -4.70
N GLY A 32 0.52 10.40 -3.79
CA GLY A 32 1.27 11.22 -2.83
C GLY A 32 2.32 12.13 -3.48
N VAL A 33 2.79 11.80 -4.69
CA VAL A 33 3.67 12.66 -5.49
C VAL A 33 2.85 13.49 -6.49
N ALA A 34 1.91 12.85 -7.21
CA ALA A 34 1.13 13.53 -8.25
C ALA A 34 0.25 14.66 -7.69
N GLY A 35 -0.42 14.43 -6.56
CA GLY A 35 -1.27 15.44 -5.90
C GLY A 35 -0.53 16.74 -5.60
N PRO A 36 0.53 16.73 -4.76
CA PRO A 36 1.28 17.94 -4.46
C PRO A 36 2.03 18.50 -5.67
N TYR A 37 2.53 17.67 -6.59
CA TYR A 37 3.16 18.17 -7.82
C TYR A 37 2.19 18.98 -8.67
N LEU A 38 0.98 18.46 -8.91
CA LEU A 38 -0.05 19.15 -9.67
C LEU A 38 -0.55 20.39 -8.93
N ASN A 39 -0.77 20.28 -7.61
CA ASN A 39 -1.25 21.40 -6.81
C ASN A 39 -0.23 22.56 -6.79
N LEU A 40 1.06 22.27 -6.60
CA LEU A 40 2.07 23.31 -6.53
C LEU A 40 2.30 23.98 -7.89
N ASN A 41 2.39 23.20 -8.98
CA ASN A 41 2.67 23.74 -10.31
C ASN A 41 1.45 24.40 -10.98
N PHE A 42 0.25 23.80 -10.86
CA PHE A 42 -0.93 24.24 -11.62
C PHE A 42 -1.95 25.04 -10.81
N VAL A 43 -1.97 24.91 -9.48
CA VAL A 43 -2.92 25.65 -8.62
C VAL A 43 -2.23 26.79 -7.89
N ALA A 44 -1.07 26.53 -7.26
CA ALA A 44 -0.32 27.53 -6.53
C ALA A 44 0.64 28.36 -7.41
N GLY A 45 0.84 27.98 -8.68
CA GLY A 45 1.74 28.66 -9.62
C GLY A 45 3.21 28.64 -9.21
N LYS A 46 3.61 27.68 -8.37
CA LYS A 46 4.98 27.52 -7.89
C LYS A 46 5.70 26.48 -8.76
N GLU A 47 6.69 26.93 -9.51
CA GLU A 47 7.55 26.03 -10.29
C GLU A 47 8.28 25.08 -9.35
N THR A 48 7.79 23.85 -9.29
CA THR A 48 8.29 22.83 -8.39
C THR A 48 8.83 21.69 -9.23
N PRO A 49 10.15 21.47 -9.25
CA PRO A 49 10.73 20.42 -10.07
C PRO A 49 10.26 19.04 -9.59
N LEU A 50 10.09 18.12 -10.53
CA LEU A 50 9.62 16.75 -10.26
C LEU A 50 10.48 16.05 -9.19
N LEU A 51 11.80 16.32 -9.18
CA LEU A 51 12.73 15.77 -8.20
C LEU A 51 12.40 16.20 -6.76
N LEU A 52 11.99 17.46 -6.56
CA LEU A 52 11.58 17.95 -5.25
C LEU A 52 10.25 17.32 -4.81
N ALA A 53 9.30 17.18 -5.74
CA ALA A 53 8.04 16.50 -5.49
C ALA A 53 8.25 15.01 -5.14
N LEU A 54 9.20 14.34 -5.80
CA LEU A 54 9.61 12.98 -5.45
C LEU A 54 10.28 12.92 -4.08
N GLN A 55 11.18 13.84 -3.74
CA GLN A 55 11.79 13.85 -2.41
C GLN A 55 10.75 14.06 -1.30
N ALA A 56 9.85 15.02 -1.47
CA ALA A 56 8.82 15.35 -0.50
C ALA A 56 7.70 14.29 -0.41
N GLY A 57 7.25 13.76 -1.55
CA GLY A 57 6.12 12.82 -1.64
C GLY A 57 6.50 11.34 -1.59
N PHE A 58 7.76 10.99 -1.87
CA PHE A 58 8.25 9.61 -1.90
C PHE A 58 9.32 9.36 -0.83
N VAL A 59 10.47 10.02 -0.92
CA VAL A 59 11.68 9.67 -0.16
C VAL A 59 11.47 9.77 1.35
N VAL A 60 10.84 10.86 1.83
CA VAL A 60 10.59 11.08 3.27
C VAL A 60 9.69 9.99 3.87
N PHE A 61 8.81 9.40 3.07
CA PHE A 61 7.83 8.41 3.54
C PHE A 61 8.30 6.96 3.39
N ILE A 62 9.45 6.69 2.75
CA ILE A 62 10.00 5.33 2.62
C ILE A 62 10.16 4.64 3.97
N PRO A 63 10.80 5.24 5.00
CA PRO A 63 11.04 4.55 6.27
C PRO A 63 9.73 4.15 6.97
N ALA A 64 8.78 5.09 7.02
CA ALA A 64 7.46 4.85 7.60
C ALA A 64 6.67 3.80 6.80
N THR A 65 6.83 3.79 5.48
CA THR A 65 6.16 2.82 4.60
C THR A 65 6.72 1.41 4.77
N VAL A 66 8.04 1.25 4.86
CA VAL A 66 8.68 -0.04 5.14
C VAL A 66 8.14 -0.61 6.45
N LEU A 67 8.09 0.21 7.51
CA LEU A 67 7.54 -0.21 8.79
C LEU A 67 6.06 -0.65 8.67
N LYS A 68 5.24 0.11 7.94
CA LYS A 68 3.82 -0.21 7.70
C LYS A 68 3.64 -1.49 6.90
N VAL A 69 4.47 -1.73 5.88
CA VAL A 69 4.41 -2.96 5.06
C VAL A 69 4.78 -4.18 5.90
N VAL A 70 5.85 -4.08 6.71
CA VAL A 70 6.26 -5.16 7.61
C VAL A 70 5.18 -5.43 8.66
N ALA A 71 4.69 -4.39 9.34
CA ALA A 71 3.62 -4.52 10.33
C ALA A 71 2.33 -5.08 9.71
N GLY A 72 1.95 -4.59 8.53
CA GLY A 72 0.78 -5.06 7.79
C GLY A 72 0.90 -6.53 7.40
N ALA A 73 2.08 -6.99 6.95
CA ALA A 73 2.33 -8.38 6.63
C ALA A 73 2.29 -9.28 7.88
N VAL A 74 2.87 -8.86 8.99
CA VAL A 74 2.83 -9.60 10.27
C VAL A 74 1.40 -9.71 10.79
N ILE A 75 0.66 -8.59 10.82
CA ILE A 75 -0.75 -8.57 11.24
C ILE A 75 -1.58 -9.46 10.32
N SER A 76 -1.41 -9.34 9.00
CA SER A 76 -2.15 -10.16 8.02
C SER A 76 -1.85 -11.65 8.19
N ALA A 77 -0.59 -12.03 8.43
CA ALA A 77 -0.22 -13.41 8.69
C ALA A 77 -0.89 -13.96 9.97
N ARG A 78 -0.94 -13.16 11.04
CA ARG A 78 -1.62 -13.51 12.30
C ARG A 78 -3.13 -13.60 12.11
N LEU A 79 -3.73 -12.67 11.35
CA LEU A 79 -5.16 -12.67 11.07
C LEU A 79 -5.57 -13.90 10.25
N VAL A 80 -4.80 -14.25 9.22
CA VAL A 80 -5.04 -15.46 8.40
C VAL A 80 -4.89 -16.73 9.24
N ALA A 81 -3.94 -16.79 10.17
CA ALA A 81 -3.78 -17.92 11.08
C ALA A 81 -4.96 -18.03 12.07
N ALA A 82 -5.40 -16.91 12.65
CA ALA A 82 -6.51 -16.88 13.60
C ALA A 82 -7.85 -17.21 12.94
N LEU A 83 -8.15 -16.59 11.79
CA LEU A 83 -9.39 -16.84 11.03
C LEU A 83 -9.40 -18.21 10.37
N GLY A 84 -8.23 -18.74 9.99
CA GLY A 84 -8.09 -20.09 9.46
C GLY A 84 -8.11 -21.20 10.53
N ALA A 85 -8.03 -20.87 11.82
CA ALA A 85 -8.16 -21.81 12.93
C ALA A 85 -9.61 -21.96 13.43
N SER A 86 -10.55 -21.20 12.85
CA SER A 86 -11.97 -21.19 13.21
C SER A 86 -12.87 -21.85 12.15
N SER A 87 -12.31 -22.77 11.35
CA SER A 87 -13.02 -23.51 10.29
C SER A 87 -12.63 -24.98 10.30
#